data_AF-A0A399G6P0-F1
#
_entry.id   AF-A0A399G6P0-F1
#
_cell.length_a   1.000
_cell.length_b   1.000
_cell.length_c   1.000
_cell.angle_alpha   90.00
_cell.angle_beta   90.00
_cell.angle_gamma   90.00
#
_symmetry.space_group_name_H-M   'P 1'
#
loop_
_entity.id
_entity.type
_entity.pdbx_description
1 polymer ?
#
loop_
_entity_poly.entity_id
_entity_poly.type
_entity_poly.pdbx_seq_one_letter_code
_entity_poly.pdbx_strand_id
1 'polypeptide(L)'
;MTEEPDWRDRVTAAFLEREGDGVGAALQQARVGGNSDTDAAVLERADALLAAYDPVPHLLRNDGDHDRSPAAVEEHLRTVTGLLAADRTLLMAALYSPLALVAAVDRRHGGLGPHRQWIAWCWTVEAVWWCVARVDGTAPDGFTATELDILLPVAARQRCVAFTEAYRSSGGGPADRMAGTAPRVFGTGTAHLFVARSVEARRAWVEFLDQYESHIALGRADPSALEREVTALLFGGGRRGPLLGVSSARLHALATGGGRQRRLLERDDRRIAHDLAEHHLLPRFRLWDTLRVAAATAQRPRFGLLTTVATAAAALAMPLLVAAAPRWPELAGRTTLTLAAAAAGLCCLLGVVGIVAHGRMWALPWLLRMPAAAAIGLFMLTAMHPSWWHAAFGDALPTVSSGAQPVSPPLDPSWVAVLLGAAAYAYLITTARNNGIAWWAALARALVVWLVGALHALMVSLLGLAWVVPVFSEDGAQLAQGWAVHGGPAVVTLAQATAWCLAAGVFSQILWDDRPITAPLTHTRWRKDR
;
A
#
# COMPACT_ATOMS: atom_id res chain seq x y z
N MET A 1 3.82 43.88 -26.84
CA MET A 1 4.30 43.20 -25.63
C MET A 1 4.14 41.72 -25.88
N THR A 2 5.22 41.01 -26.15
CA THR A 2 5.23 39.55 -26.16
C THR A 2 5.20 39.09 -24.70
N GLU A 3 4.17 38.35 -24.30
CA GLU A 3 4.13 37.71 -22.98
C GLU A 3 5.39 36.84 -22.81
N GLU A 4 6.12 37.05 -21.72
CA GLU A 4 7.28 36.24 -21.41
C GLU A 4 6.80 34.81 -21.12
N PRO A 5 7.39 33.77 -21.77
CA PRO A 5 6.91 32.40 -21.62
C PRO A 5 7.02 31.93 -20.16
N ASP A 6 5.99 31.23 -19.69
CA ASP A 6 5.95 30.64 -18.34
C ASP A 6 7.17 29.74 -18.15
N TRP A 7 7.82 29.79 -16.97
CA TRP A 7 8.97 28.95 -16.67
C TRP A 7 8.64 27.46 -16.82
N ARG A 8 7.37 27.08 -16.62
CA ARG A 8 6.86 25.72 -16.80
C ARG A 8 7.03 25.22 -18.22
N ASP A 9 6.94 26.09 -19.23
CA ASP A 9 7.10 25.73 -20.64
C ASP A 9 8.55 25.32 -20.99
N ARG A 10 9.50 25.64 -20.12
CA ARG A 10 10.92 25.28 -20.28
C ARG A 10 11.26 23.95 -19.64
N VAL A 11 10.39 23.39 -18.81
CA VAL A 11 10.63 22.12 -18.11
C VAL A 11 9.92 20.99 -18.84
N THR A 12 10.58 19.83 -18.90
CA THR A 12 9.96 18.61 -19.42
C THR A 12 8.65 18.32 -18.65
N ALA A 13 7.52 18.32 -19.37
CA ALA A 13 6.17 18.22 -18.79
C ALA A 13 5.99 17.02 -17.84
N ALA A 14 6.65 15.89 -18.13
CA ALA A 14 6.61 14.70 -17.27
C ALA A 14 7.18 14.96 -15.86
N PHE A 15 8.19 15.84 -15.72
CA PHE A 15 8.76 16.19 -14.41
C PHE A 15 7.77 17.04 -13.60
N LEU A 16 7.13 18.02 -14.24
CA LEU A 16 6.07 18.84 -13.62
C LEU A 16 4.89 17.98 -13.16
N GLU A 17 4.43 17.06 -14.01
CA GLU A 17 3.37 16.11 -13.66
C GLU A 17 3.77 15.27 -12.44
N ARG A 18 5.01 14.76 -12.41
CA ARG A 18 5.50 13.94 -11.28
C ARG A 18 5.60 14.72 -9.98
N GLU A 19 6.13 15.93 -10.05
CA GLU A 19 6.27 16.81 -8.88
C GLU A 19 4.89 17.07 -8.26
N GLY A 20 3.90 17.42 -9.09
CA GLY A 20 2.54 17.76 -8.66
C GLY A 20 1.65 16.57 -8.27
N ASP A 21 1.90 15.37 -8.80
CA ASP A 21 1.11 14.16 -8.52
C ASP A 21 1.17 13.73 -7.05
N GLY A 22 0.27 12.85 -6.61
CA GLY A 22 0.24 12.38 -5.23
C GLY A 22 0.00 13.54 -4.26
N VAL A 23 0.86 13.67 -3.25
CA VAL A 23 0.77 14.73 -2.22
C VAL A 23 1.50 16.02 -2.59
N GLY A 24 2.08 16.13 -3.80
CA GLY A 24 2.90 17.27 -4.21
C GLY A 24 2.17 18.61 -4.12
N ALA A 25 0.96 18.69 -4.68
CA ALA A 25 0.14 19.89 -4.60
C ALA A 25 -0.19 20.31 -3.15
N ALA A 26 -0.43 19.34 -2.26
CA ALA A 26 -0.72 19.63 -0.85
C ALA A 26 0.51 20.19 -0.12
N LEU A 27 1.70 19.64 -0.42
CA LEU A 27 2.96 20.20 0.10
C LEU A 27 3.18 21.62 -0.43
N GLN A 28 2.93 21.87 -1.71
CA GLN A 28 3.07 23.22 -2.26
C GLN A 28 2.12 24.23 -1.61
N GLN A 29 0.87 23.83 -1.34
CA GLN A 29 -0.10 24.66 -0.63
C GLN A 29 0.29 24.91 0.84
N ALA A 30 1.11 24.04 1.43
CA ALA A 30 1.64 24.25 2.77
C ALA A 30 2.80 25.25 2.81
N ARG A 31 3.31 25.71 1.65
CA ARG A 31 4.33 26.76 1.57
C ARG A 31 3.79 28.07 2.13
N VAL A 32 4.39 28.54 3.23
CA VAL A 32 4.04 29.82 3.85
C VAL A 32 4.82 30.95 3.17
N GLY A 33 4.14 32.03 2.81
CA GLY A 33 4.78 33.26 2.35
C GLY A 33 5.34 33.24 0.93
N GLY A 34 4.94 32.28 0.09
CA GLY A 34 5.31 32.25 -1.32
C GLY A 34 4.46 31.29 -2.14
N ASN A 35 4.59 31.40 -3.46
CA ASN A 35 4.02 30.48 -4.45
C ASN A 35 5.09 30.15 -5.50
N SER A 36 4.77 29.22 -6.40
CA SER A 36 5.74 28.77 -7.43
C SER A 36 6.29 29.90 -8.31
N ASP A 37 5.52 30.97 -8.53
CA ASP A 37 5.94 32.06 -9.41
C ASP A 37 6.87 33.03 -8.68
N THR A 38 6.61 33.32 -7.40
CA THR A 38 7.54 34.06 -6.55
C THR A 38 8.85 33.30 -6.35
N ASP A 39 8.78 31.98 -6.29
CA ASP A 39 9.95 31.11 -6.13
C ASP A 39 10.81 31.12 -7.38
N ALA A 40 10.17 31.01 -8.54
CA ALA A 40 10.83 31.14 -9.83
C ALA A 40 11.55 32.49 -9.92
N ALA A 41 10.89 33.59 -9.56
CA ALA A 41 11.50 34.93 -9.58
C ALA A 41 12.69 35.10 -8.60
N VAL A 42 12.70 34.38 -7.48
CA VAL A 42 13.85 34.34 -6.55
C VAL A 42 15.00 33.57 -7.17
N LEU A 43 14.73 32.37 -7.70
CA LEU A 43 15.73 31.47 -8.27
C LEU A 43 16.36 32.02 -9.55
N GLU A 44 15.58 32.71 -10.38
CA GLU A 44 16.06 33.36 -11.60
C GLU A 44 17.05 34.50 -11.35
N ARG A 45 16.99 35.14 -10.17
CA ARG A 45 17.91 36.23 -9.79
C ARG A 45 19.14 35.76 -9.04
N ALA A 46 19.25 34.46 -8.76
CA ALA A 46 20.34 33.90 -7.96
C ALA A 46 21.56 33.55 -8.82
N ASP A 47 22.25 34.55 -9.37
CA ASP A 47 23.34 34.36 -10.33
C ASP A 47 24.45 33.41 -9.84
N ALA A 48 24.84 33.51 -8.57
CA ALA A 48 25.85 32.62 -7.98
C ALA A 48 25.39 31.17 -7.92
N LEU A 49 24.11 30.94 -7.60
CA LEU A 49 23.51 29.60 -7.62
C LEU A 49 23.44 29.07 -9.05
N LEU A 50 22.99 29.88 -10.01
CA LEU A 50 22.91 29.46 -11.41
C LEU A 50 24.29 29.14 -12.01
N ALA A 51 25.33 29.91 -11.65
CA ALA A 51 26.70 29.66 -12.07
C ALA A 51 27.24 28.31 -11.52
N ALA A 52 26.81 27.87 -10.34
CA ALA A 52 27.18 26.57 -9.80
C ALA A 52 26.68 25.37 -10.64
N TYR A 53 25.72 25.60 -11.56
CA TYR A 53 25.21 24.59 -12.50
C TYR A 53 25.88 24.64 -13.87
N ASP A 54 26.84 25.54 -14.10
CA ASP A 54 27.58 25.65 -15.36
C ASP A 54 28.23 24.31 -15.85
N PRO A 55 28.59 23.33 -15.00
CA PRO A 55 29.05 22.02 -15.47
C PRO A 55 27.98 21.12 -16.12
N VAL A 56 26.69 21.29 -15.79
CA VAL A 56 25.59 20.39 -16.20
C VAL A 56 25.50 20.18 -17.72
N PRO A 57 25.60 21.22 -18.58
CA PRO A 57 25.66 21.06 -20.03
C PRO A 57 26.74 20.08 -20.54
N HIS A 58 27.86 19.98 -19.80
CA HIS A 58 29.07 19.26 -20.18
C HIS A 58 29.15 17.83 -19.65
N LEU A 59 28.35 17.47 -18.64
CA LEU A 59 28.34 16.14 -18.02
C LEU A 59 27.99 15.00 -18.99
N LEU A 60 27.25 15.30 -20.07
CA LEU A 60 26.87 14.31 -21.08
C LEU A 60 27.76 14.30 -22.33
N ARG A 61 28.64 15.29 -22.50
CA ARG A 61 29.62 15.28 -23.59
C ARG A 61 30.67 14.21 -23.29
N ASN A 62 31.49 13.84 -24.28
CA ASN A 62 32.56 12.84 -24.07
C ASN A 62 33.93 13.51 -23.81
N ASP A 63 33.99 14.84 -23.76
CA ASP A 63 35.26 15.58 -23.71
C ASP A 63 35.81 15.61 -22.26
N GLY A 64 36.97 14.98 -22.04
CA GLY A 64 37.76 15.07 -20.80
C GLY A 64 37.21 14.34 -19.56
N ASP A 65 38.07 13.62 -18.84
CA ASP A 65 37.70 12.77 -17.68
C ASP A 65 37.80 13.50 -16.32
N HIS A 66 38.51 14.65 -16.25
CA HIS A 66 38.83 15.32 -14.98
C HIS A 66 37.63 16.03 -14.33
N ASP A 67 36.78 16.70 -15.11
CA ASP A 67 35.59 17.41 -14.58
C ASP A 67 34.42 16.48 -14.24
N ARG A 68 34.56 15.17 -14.47
CA ARG A 68 33.51 14.16 -14.22
C ARG A 68 33.83 13.24 -13.05
N SER A 69 34.90 13.49 -12.31
CA SER A 69 35.23 12.68 -11.15
C SER A 69 34.12 12.78 -10.09
N PRO A 70 33.82 11.70 -9.33
CA PRO A 70 32.83 11.74 -8.26
C PRO A 70 33.12 12.82 -7.22
N ALA A 71 34.41 13.04 -6.91
CA ALA A 71 34.85 14.07 -5.98
C ALA A 71 34.56 15.50 -6.50
N ALA A 72 34.74 15.75 -7.80
CA ALA A 72 34.40 17.03 -8.40
C ALA A 72 32.89 17.30 -8.32
N VAL A 73 32.04 16.31 -8.62
CA VAL A 73 30.58 16.46 -8.50
C VAL A 73 30.15 16.66 -7.06
N GLU A 74 30.78 15.96 -6.11
CA GLU A 74 30.52 16.14 -4.68
C GLU A 74 30.87 17.55 -4.22
N GLU A 75 31.99 18.11 -4.67
CA GLU A 75 32.38 19.49 -4.37
C GLU A 75 31.41 20.52 -4.96
N HIS A 76 30.88 20.26 -6.16
CA HIS A 76 29.81 21.09 -6.73
C HIS A 76 28.53 21.00 -5.89
N LEU A 77 28.14 19.81 -5.44
CA LEU A 77 27.00 19.65 -4.53
C LEU A 77 27.20 20.41 -3.22
N ARG A 78 28.41 20.39 -2.63
CA ARG A 78 28.72 21.21 -1.45
C ARG A 78 28.63 22.69 -1.72
N THR A 79 29.09 23.15 -2.88
CA THR A 79 28.98 24.56 -3.30
C THR A 79 27.52 24.98 -3.43
N VAL A 80 26.70 24.20 -4.13
CA VAL A 80 25.24 24.44 -4.24
C VAL A 80 24.58 24.43 -2.86
N THR A 81 24.91 23.45 -2.02
CA THR A 81 24.41 23.33 -0.64
C THR A 81 24.78 24.56 0.18
N GLY A 82 26.02 25.04 0.12
CA GLY A 82 26.47 26.24 0.83
C GLY A 82 25.73 27.50 0.39
N LEU A 83 25.51 27.68 -0.92
CA LEU A 83 24.73 28.80 -1.46
C LEU A 83 23.27 28.76 -1.01
N LEU A 84 22.64 27.59 -1.00
CA LEU A 84 21.28 27.43 -0.49
C LEU A 84 21.23 27.64 1.03
N ALA A 85 22.20 27.13 1.78
CA ALA A 85 22.27 27.26 3.23
C ALA A 85 22.43 28.72 3.68
N ALA A 86 23.11 29.56 2.91
CA ALA A 86 23.34 30.97 3.25
C ALA A 86 22.11 31.88 3.06
N ASP A 87 21.09 31.44 2.31
CA ASP A 87 19.89 32.24 2.03
C ASP A 87 18.59 31.44 2.25
N ARG A 88 17.88 31.79 3.32
CA ARG A 88 16.58 31.20 3.68
C ARG A 88 15.56 31.25 2.54
N THR A 89 15.46 32.37 1.83
CA THR A 89 14.48 32.54 0.75
C THR A 89 14.83 31.63 -0.42
N LEU A 90 16.13 31.53 -0.74
CA LEU A 90 16.64 30.68 -1.80
C LEU A 90 16.44 29.20 -1.50
N LEU A 91 16.76 28.75 -0.28
CA LEU A 91 16.51 27.37 0.15
C LEU A 91 15.03 27.02 0.08
N MET A 92 14.15 27.90 0.58
CA MET A 92 12.70 27.68 0.51
C MET A 92 12.22 27.61 -0.95
N ALA A 93 12.68 28.51 -1.82
CA ALA A 93 12.36 28.48 -3.24
C ALA A 93 12.79 27.15 -3.90
N ALA A 94 14.04 26.73 -3.68
CA ALA A 94 14.57 25.48 -4.24
C ALA A 94 13.89 24.21 -3.65
N LEU A 95 13.45 24.25 -2.39
CA LEU A 95 12.79 23.13 -1.72
C LEU A 95 11.40 22.82 -2.29
N TYR A 96 10.58 23.85 -2.47
CA TYR A 96 9.19 23.69 -2.89
C TYR A 96 9.03 23.81 -4.42
N SER A 97 9.93 24.51 -5.10
CA SER A 97 9.89 24.72 -6.55
C SER A 97 11.22 24.35 -7.22
N PRO A 98 11.80 23.14 -7.00
CA PRO A 98 13.08 22.74 -7.58
C PRO A 98 13.09 22.79 -9.11
N LEU A 99 11.96 22.53 -9.77
CA LEU A 99 11.86 22.59 -11.23
C LEU A 99 11.91 24.03 -11.78
N ALA A 100 11.59 25.04 -10.97
CA ALA A 100 11.78 26.44 -11.35
C ALA A 100 13.28 26.79 -11.44
N LEU A 101 14.12 26.22 -10.56
CA LEU A 101 15.58 26.34 -10.69
C LEU A 101 16.08 25.67 -11.98
N VAL A 102 15.54 24.49 -12.30
CA VAL A 102 15.87 23.78 -13.56
C VAL A 102 15.51 24.64 -14.77
N ALA A 103 14.36 25.31 -14.76
CA ALA A 103 13.96 26.23 -15.82
C ALA A 103 14.88 27.46 -15.95
N ALA A 104 15.33 28.00 -14.82
CA ALA A 104 16.29 29.12 -14.80
C ALA A 104 17.65 28.71 -15.37
N VAL A 105 18.15 27.53 -15.00
CA VAL A 105 19.37 26.94 -15.57
C VAL A 105 19.20 26.64 -17.06
N ASP A 106 18.03 26.12 -17.46
CA ASP A 106 17.67 25.88 -18.87
C ASP A 106 17.75 27.16 -19.72
N ARG A 107 17.16 28.25 -19.21
CA ARG A 107 17.19 29.58 -19.83
C ARG A 107 18.61 30.10 -19.97
N ARG A 108 19.43 29.99 -18.92
CA ARG A 108 20.83 30.46 -18.91
C ARG A 108 21.69 29.79 -20.00
N HIS A 109 21.46 28.50 -20.25
CA HIS A 109 22.25 27.73 -21.21
C HIS A 109 21.63 27.60 -22.60
N GLY A 110 20.52 28.29 -22.88
CA GLY A 110 19.90 28.29 -24.20
C GLY A 110 19.21 26.98 -24.57
N GLY A 111 18.66 26.26 -23.59
CA GLY A 111 17.91 25.02 -23.79
C GLY A 111 18.69 23.76 -23.40
N LEU A 112 18.33 23.19 -22.26
CA LEU A 112 18.75 21.89 -21.80
C LEU A 112 17.77 20.81 -22.31
N GLY A 113 18.33 19.72 -22.85
CA GLY A 113 17.52 18.53 -23.13
C GLY A 113 17.04 17.86 -21.83
N PRO A 114 16.03 16.97 -21.90
CA PRO A 114 15.40 16.34 -20.72
C PRO A 114 16.39 15.67 -19.76
N HIS A 115 17.44 15.02 -20.28
CA HIS A 115 18.48 14.37 -19.47
C HIS A 115 19.29 15.34 -18.61
N ARG A 116 19.59 16.53 -19.14
CA ARG A 116 20.35 17.56 -18.40
C ARG A 116 19.46 18.27 -17.40
N GLN A 117 18.21 18.56 -17.77
CA GLN A 117 17.20 19.06 -16.85
C GLN A 117 17.03 18.11 -15.65
N TRP A 118 16.98 16.80 -15.90
CA TRP A 118 16.88 15.79 -14.87
C TRP A 118 18.11 15.71 -13.95
N ILE A 119 19.33 15.83 -14.49
CA ILE A 119 20.55 15.92 -13.67
C ILE A 119 20.50 17.16 -12.78
N ALA A 120 20.15 18.33 -13.34
CA ALA A 120 20.01 19.56 -12.56
C ALA A 120 18.95 19.40 -11.45
N TRP A 121 17.82 18.74 -11.75
CA TRP A 121 16.80 18.44 -10.76
C TRP A 121 17.36 17.56 -9.62
N CYS A 122 18.06 16.47 -9.97
CA CYS A 122 18.70 15.57 -9.02
C CYS A 122 19.70 16.29 -8.11
N TRP A 123 20.53 17.17 -8.66
CA TRP A 123 21.50 17.97 -7.90
C TRP A 123 20.80 18.94 -6.95
N THR A 124 19.75 19.61 -7.44
CA THR A 124 18.95 20.56 -6.65
C THR A 124 18.35 19.88 -5.43
N VAL A 125 17.62 18.77 -5.62
CA VAL A 125 16.95 18.09 -4.50
C VAL A 125 17.92 17.41 -3.54
N GLU A 126 19.09 17.00 -4.01
CA GLU A 126 20.13 16.44 -3.15
C GLU A 126 20.79 17.52 -2.29
N ALA A 127 21.12 18.68 -2.87
CA ALA A 127 21.68 19.81 -2.12
C ALA A 127 20.68 20.36 -1.09
N VAL A 128 19.40 20.49 -1.48
CA VAL A 128 18.32 20.84 -0.54
C VAL A 128 18.22 19.82 0.58
N TRP A 129 18.30 18.52 0.28
CA TRP A 129 18.30 17.47 1.30
C TRP A 129 19.49 17.60 2.25
N TRP A 130 20.70 17.88 1.75
CA TRP A 130 21.88 18.09 2.60
C TRP A 130 21.71 19.27 3.56
N CYS A 131 21.09 20.38 3.11
CA CYS A 131 20.75 21.50 3.97
C CYS A 131 19.71 21.13 5.04
N VAL A 132 18.56 20.59 4.64
CA VAL A 132 17.42 20.37 5.54
C VAL A 132 17.68 19.21 6.51
N ALA A 133 18.30 18.13 6.04
CA ALA A 133 18.67 16.98 6.85
C ALA A 133 20.01 17.12 7.57
N ARG A 134 20.74 18.23 7.36
CA ARG A 134 22.02 18.54 8.02
C ARG A 134 23.06 17.42 7.84
N VAL A 135 23.08 16.79 6.67
CA VAL A 135 23.89 15.59 6.39
C VAL A 135 25.38 15.86 6.62
N ASP A 136 25.84 17.04 6.20
CA ASP A 136 27.25 17.45 6.29
C ASP A 136 27.53 18.35 7.52
N GLY A 137 26.59 18.44 8.47
CA GLY A 137 26.68 19.34 9.60
C GLY A 137 26.45 20.82 9.27
N THR A 138 26.32 21.18 7.99
CA THR A 138 25.93 22.53 7.55
C THR A 138 24.49 22.81 7.98
N ALA A 139 24.32 23.75 8.90
CA ALA A 139 23.01 24.25 9.29
C ALA A 139 22.66 25.48 8.42
N PRO A 140 21.49 25.51 7.76
CA PRO A 140 21.08 26.67 6.97
C PRO A 140 20.78 27.88 7.87
N ASP A 141 21.22 29.04 7.42
CA ASP A 141 21.06 30.31 8.13
C ASP A 141 19.59 30.71 8.23
N GLY A 142 19.23 31.24 9.39
CA GLY A 142 17.89 31.76 9.63
C GLY A 142 16.81 30.69 9.82
N PHE A 143 17.14 29.42 10.04
CA PHE A 143 16.18 28.37 10.43
C PHE A 143 16.40 27.89 11.86
N THR A 144 15.31 27.61 12.55
CA THR A 144 15.34 26.82 13.80
C THR A 144 15.38 25.32 13.47
N ALA A 145 15.88 24.49 14.40
CA ALA A 145 15.87 23.04 14.25
C ALA A 145 14.46 22.49 13.99
N THR A 146 13.46 23.01 14.71
CA THR A 146 12.06 22.61 14.55
C THR A 146 11.50 22.98 13.17
N GLU A 147 11.86 24.14 12.62
CA GLU A 147 11.45 24.49 11.25
C GLU A 147 12.04 23.52 10.23
N LEU A 148 13.31 23.14 10.37
CA LEU A 148 13.93 22.14 9.48
C LEU A 148 13.25 20.78 9.60
N ASP A 149 12.89 20.35 10.82
CA ASP A 149 12.17 19.10 11.03
C ASP A 149 10.77 19.11 10.37
N ILE A 150 10.11 20.27 10.29
CA ILE A 150 8.84 20.45 9.56
C ILE A 150 9.04 20.36 8.03
N LEU A 151 10.20 20.79 7.53
CA LEU A 151 10.52 20.81 6.10
C LEU A 151 11.10 19.48 5.58
N LEU A 152 11.61 18.62 6.46
CA LEU A 152 12.18 17.31 6.13
C LEU A 152 11.28 16.44 5.22
N PRO A 153 9.96 16.29 5.46
CA PRO A 153 9.10 15.51 4.57
C PRO A 153 9.04 16.06 3.15
N VAL A 154 9.11 17.40 2.98
CA VAL A 154 9.10 18.04 1.66
C VAL A 154 10.39 17.70 0.91
N ALA A 155 11.53 17.84 1.58
CA ALA A 155 12.84 17.53 1.00
C ALA A 155 12.95 16.03 0.65
N ALA A 156 12.52 15.15 1.55
CA ALA A 156 12.53 13.71 1.34
C ALA A 156 11.67 13.29 0.14
N ARG A 157 10.47 13.86 0.00
CA ARG A 157 9.61 13.59 -1.15
C ARG A 157 10.26 14.05 -2.44
N GLN A 158 10.72 15.31 -2.51
CA GLN A 158 11.30 15.86 -3.74
C GLN A 158 12.53 15.04 -4.19
N ARG A 159 13.39 14.67 -3.25
CA ARG A 159 14.52 13.76 -3.47
C ARG A 159 14.07 12.39 -4.00
N CYS A 160 13.05 11.79 -3.38
CA CYS A 160 12.53 10.49 -3.81
C CYS A 160 11.91 10.55 -5.22
N VAL A 161 11.13 11.59 -5.53
CA VAL A 161 10.47 11.76 -6.84
C VAL A 161 11.53 11.87 -7.93
N ALA A 162 12.51 12.77 -7.78
CA ALA A 162 13.56 12.99 -8.78
C ALA A 162 14.38 11.72 -9.07
N PHE A 163 14.82 11.00 -8.02
CA PHE A 163 15.64 9.79 -8.19
C PHE A 163 14.86 8.60 -8.72
N THR A 164 13.59 8.43 -8.30
CA THR A 164 12.78 7.30 -8.78
C THR A 164 12.43 7.40 -10.26
N GLU A 165 12.51 8.59 -10.86
CA GLU A 165 12.24 8.83 -12.27
C GLU A 165 13.13 7.98 -13.20
N ALA A 166 14.40 7.75 -12.83
CA ALA A 166 15.31 6.88 -13.58
C ALA A 166 14.81 5.43 -13.76
N TYR A 167 13.93 4.97 -12.86
CA TYR A 167 13.45 3.59 -12.84
C TYR A 167 12.05 3.43 -13.45
N ARG A 168 11.43 4.53 -13.86
CA ARG A 168 10.13 4.55 -14.54
C ARG A 168 10.33 4.29 -16.02
N SER A 169 9.42 3.53 -16.60
CA SER A 169 9.38 3.34 -18.05
C SER A 169 8.46 4.40 -18.63
N SER A 170 9.02 5.44 -19.25
CA SER A 170 8.27 6.25 -20.20
C SER A 170 7.97 5.40 -21.44
N GLY A 171 6.79 5.57 -22.05
CA GLY A 171 6.43 4.88 -23.29
C GLY A 171 7.29 5.23 -24.50
N GLY A 172 8.30 6.10 -24.32
CA GLY A 172 9.26 6.53 -25.33
C GLY A 172 10.35 5.51 -25.65
N GLY A 173 11.15 5.85 -26.66
CA GLY A 173 12.26 5.04 -27.12
C GLY A 173 13.37 4.92 -26.06
N PRO A 174 14.36 4.02 -26.24
CA PRO A 174 15.48 3.87 -25.31
C PRO A 174 16.26 5.19 -25.06
N ALA A 175 16.33 6.07 -26.06
CA ALA A 175 17.00 7.37 -25.98
C ALA A 175 16.32 8.36 -25.02
N ASP A 176 15.02 8.17 -24.72
CA ASP A 176 14.25 9.06 -23.85
C ASP A 176 14.31 8.63 -22.37
N ARG A 177 15.06 7.57 -22.05
CA ARG A 177 15.09 6.98 -20.72
C ARG A 177 16.21 7.55 -19.86
N MET A 178 15.83 8.19 -18.76
CA MET A 178 16.76 8.70 -17.75
C MET A 178 17.69 7.61 -17.18
N ALA A 179 17.27 6.34 -17.25
CA ALA A 179 18.07 5.18 -16.84
C ALA A 179 19.48 5.13 -17.46
N GLY A 180 19.64 5.56 -18.72
CA GLY A 180 20.95 5.59 -19.39
C GLY A 180 21.88 6.69 -18.85
N THR A 181 21.30 7.73 -18.26
CA THR A 181 22.00 8.92 -17.75
C THR A 181 22.32 8.82 -16.26
N ALA A 182 21.54 8.05 -15.50
CA ALA A 182 21.71 7.84 -14.06
C ALA A 182 23.15 7.52 -13.60
N PRO A 183 23.95 6.69 -14.30
CA PRO A 183 25.35 6.43 -13.92
C PRO A 183 26.29 7.63 -13.96
N ARG A 184 25.85 8.78 -14.49
CA ARG A 184 26.65 10.01 -14.66
C ARG A 184 26.20 11.13 -13.71
N VAL A 185 25.08 10.97 -13.00
CA VAL A 185 24.51 12.00 -12.12
C VAL A 185 25.51 12.43 -11.05
N PHE A 186 26.25 11.48 -10.47
CA PHE A 186 27.25 11.76 -9.44
C PHE A 186 28.70 11.58 -9.95
N GLY A 187 28.93 11.75 -11.26
CA GLY A 187 30.22 11.52 -11.91
C GLY A 187 30.32 10.15 -12.60
N THR A 188 31.41 9.88 -13.30
CA THR A 188 31.60 8.62 -14.04
C THR A 188 31.74 7.43 -13.10
N GLY A 189 31.17 6.28 -13.48
CA GLY A 189 31.26 5.04 -12.69
C GLY A 189 30.41 5.01 -11.41
N THR A 190 29.52 5.99 -11.20
CA THR A 190 28.77 6.16 -9.94
C THR A 190 27.36 5.55 -9.95
N ALA A 191 27.09 4.61 -10.85
CA ALA A 191 25.80 3.92 -10.90
C ALA A 191 25.38 3.32 -9.54
N HIS A 192 26.36 2.77 -8.80
CA HIS A 192 26.14 2.20 -7.47
C HIS A 192 25.75 3.28 -6.43
N LEU A 193 26.37 4.45 -6.48
CA LEU A 193 26.06 5.59 -5.60
C LEU A 193 24.66 6.14 -5.90
N PHE A 194 24.31 6.28 -7.18
CA PHE A 194 22.97 6.69 -7.60
C PHE A 194 21.89 5.73 -7.07
N VAL A 195 22.12 4.41 -7.21
CA VAL A 195 21.21 3.39 -6.69
C VAL A 195 21.12 3.47 -5.17
N ALA A 196 22.24 3.61 -4.45
CA ALA A 196 22.25 3.72 -3.00
C ALA A 196 21.44 4.95 -2.51
N ARG A 197 21.66 6.12 -3.10
CA ARG A 197 20.91 7.35 -2.78
C ARG A 197 19.43 7.26 -3.16
N SER A 198 19.10 6.56 -4.25
CA SER A 198 17.71 6.29 -4.64
C SER A 198 16.97 5.41 -3.62
N VAL A 199 17.64 4.37 -3.09
CA VAL A 199 17.09 3.51 -2.04
C VAL A 199 16.91 4.30 -0.74
N GLU A 200 17.91 5.11 -0.36
CA GLU A 200 17.85 5.98 0.82
C GLU A 200 16.70 6.98 0.74
N ALA A 201 16.59 7.74 -0.36
CA ALA A 201 15.53 8.71 -0.57
C ALA A 201 14.14 8.07 -0.49
N ARG A 202 13.97 6.89 -1.10
CA ARG A 202 12.71 6.15 -1.04
C ARG A 202 12.38 5.68 0.37
N ARG A 203 13.36 5.20 1.15
CA ARG A 203 13.15 4.81 2.55
C ARG A 203 12.78 5.99 3.43
N ALA A 204 13.53 7.10 3.33
CA ALA A 204 13.27 8.30 4.09
C ALA A 204 11.84 8.81 3.83
N TRP A 205 11.42 8.82 2.57
CA TRP A 205 10.07 9.24 2.23
C TRP A 205 8.98 8.31 2.78
N VAL A 206 9.18 6.99 2.72
CA VAL A 206 8.24 6.01 3.31
C VAL A 206 8.11 6.19 4.82
N GLU A 207 9.19 6.53 5.51
CA GLU A 207 9.17 6.78 6.95
C GLU A 207 8.33 8.00 7.33
N PHE A 208 8.37 9.08 6.53
CA PHE A 208 7.49 10.23 6.73
C PHE A 208 6.03 9.92 6.35
N LEU A 209 5.80 9.07 5.35
CA LEU A 209 4.46 8.62 5.01
C LEU A 209 3.82 7.80 6.14
N ASP A 210 4.58 6.94 6.83
CA ASP A 210 4.10 6.21 8.00
C ASP A 210 3.58 7.16 9.11
N GLN A 211 4.08 8.40 9.14
CA GLN A 211 3.77 9.43 10.15
C GLN A 211 2.94 10.59 9.58
N TYR A 212 2.30 10.41 8.42
CA TYR A 212 1.70 11.55 7.69
C TYR A 212 0.67 12.36 8.51
N GLU A 213 -0.05 11.72 9.43
CA GLU A 213 -1.08 12.37 10.26
C GLU A 213 -0.49 13.32 11.32
N SER A 214 0.75 13.10 11.77
CA SER A 214 1.42 13.97 12.74
C SER A 214 2.14 15.15 12.09
N HIS A 215 2.32 15.14 10.76
CA HIS A 215 3.01 16.21 10.05
C HIS A 215 2.07 17.31 9.57
N ILE A 216 2.40 18.57 9.85
CA ILE A 216 1.58 19.74 9.51
C ILE A 216 1.29 19.83 7.99
N ALA A 217 2.30 19.57 7.16
CA ALA A 217 2.15 19.65 5.71
C ALA A 217 1.40 18.44 5.11
N LEU A 218 1.64 17.23 5.63
CA LEU A 218 1.04 16.00 5.10
C LEU A 218 -0.36 15.73 5.65
N GLY A 219 -0.65 16.15 6.87
CA GLY A 219 -1.97 15.98 7.50
C GLY A 219 -3.09 16.75 6.78
N ARG A 220 -2.73 17.72 5.93
CA ARG A 220 -3.66 18.45 5.05
C ARG A 220 -3.89 17.80 3.70
N ALA A 221 -3.10 16.78 3.34
CA ALA A 221 -3.24 16.13 2.06
C ALA A 221 -4.57 15.37 1.97
N ASP A 222 -5.28 15.52 0.86
CA ASP A 222 -6.48 14.75 0.59
C ASP A 222 -6.14 13.24 0.59
N PRO A 223 -6.97 12.36 1.18
CA PRO A 223 -6.67 10.93 1.21
C PRO A 223 -6.45 10.30 -0.16
N SER A 224 -7.07 10.83 -1.23
CA SER A 224 -6.82 10.35 -2.61
C SER A 224 -5.41 10.72 -3.11
N ALA A 225 -4.86 11.85 -2.65
CA ALA A 225 -3.49 12.29 -2.92
C ALA A 225 -2.49 11.32 -2.30
N LEU A 226 -2.71 10.93 -1.05
CA LEU A 226 -1.91 9.92 -0.36
C LEU A 226 -1.98 8.55 -1.06
N GLU A 227 -3.15 8.13 -1.52
CA GLU A 227 -3.29 6.88 -2.29
C GLU A 227 -2.53 6.90 -3.62
N ARG A 228 -2.53 8.04 -4.32
CA ARG A 228 -1.75 8.24 -5.54
C ARG A 228 -0.25 8.18 -5.25
N GLU A 229 0.20 8.84 -4.18
CA GLU A 229 1.60 8.81 -3.73
C GLU A 229 2.09 7.38 -3.42
N VAL A 230 1.34 6.62 -2.62
CA VAL A 230 1.66 5.21 -2.31
C VAL A 230 1.71 4.36 -3.58
N THR A 231 0.79 4.61 -4.52
CA THR A 231 0.78 3.91 -5.82
C THR A 231 2.03 4.25 -6.64
N ALA A 232 2.43 5.52 -6.65
CA ALA A 232 3.61 6.00 -7.36
C ALA A 232 4.91 5.38 -6.83
N LEU A 233 4.99 5.12 -5.52
CA LEU A 233 6.14 4.47 -4.89
C LEU A 233 6.19 2.96 -5.09
N LEU A 234 5.02 2.34 -5.34
CA LEU A 234 4.92 0.90 -5.55
C LEU A 234 5.06 0.50 -7.01
N PHE A 235 4.59 1.31 -7.96
CA PHE A 235 4.43 0.91 -9.35
C PHE A 235 5.07 1.92 -10.32
N GLY A 236 5.82 1.40 -11.29
CA GLY A 236 6.59 2.24 -12.23
C GLY A 236 5.72 3.12 -13.13
N GLY A 237 4.55 2.63 -13.55
CA GLY A 237 3.58 3.35 -14.40
C GLY A 237 2.38 3.91 -13.63
N GLY A 238 2.52 4.17 -12.32
CA GLY A 238 1.39 4.57 -11.48
C GLY A 238 0.41 3.40 -11.30
N ARG A 239 -0.89 3.58 -11.58
CA ARG A 239 -1.90 2.53 -11.28
C ARG A 239 -1.69 1.20 -12.01
N ARG A 240 -1.04 1.20 -13.17
CA ARG A 240 -0.80 0.02 -14.00
C ARG A 240 0.69 -0.10 -14.32
N GLY A 241 1.29 -1.24 -13.99
CA GLY A 241 2.68 -1.52 -14.31
C GLY A 241 3.32 -2.52 -13.34
N PRO A 242 4.55 -2.96 -13.62
CA PRO A 242 5.32 -3.76 -12.69
C PRO A 242 5.64 -2.94 -11.43
N LEU A 243 5.97 -3.65 -10.35
CA LEU A 243 6.48 -2.99 -9.15
C LEU A 243 7.72 -2.16 -9.48
N LEU A 244 7.83 -1.01 -8.83
CA LEU A 244 9.02 -0.16 -8.85
C LEU A 244 10.10 -0.84 -8.01
N GLY A 245 11.14 -1.29 -8.72
CA GLY A 245 12.36 -1.82 -8.13
C GLY A 245 13.50 -0.84 -8.39
N VAL A 246 14.35 -0.63 -7.40
CA VAL A 246 15.50 0.26 -7.46
C VAL A 246 16.75 -0.61 -7.41
N SER A 247 17.34 -0.86 -8.58
CA SER A 247 18.54 -1.71 -8.69
C SER A 247 19.39 -1.36 -9.90
N SER A 248 20.69 -1.62 -9.81
CA SER A 248 21.63 -1.43 -10.92
C SER A 248 21.24 -2.26 -12.14
N ALA A 249 20.75 -3.49 -11.91
CA ALA A 249 20.36 -4.39 -12.98
C ALA A 249 19.11 -3.91 -13.73
N ARG A 250 18.13 -3.33 -13.02
CA ARG A 250 16.97 -2.71 -13.67
C ARG A 250 17.38 -1.47 -14.46
N LEU A 251 18.26 -0.64 -13.88
CA LEU A 251 18.78 0.55 -14.55
C LEU A 251 19.44 0.19 -15.89
N HIS A 252 20.32 -0.81 -15.87
CA HIS A 252 20.99 -1.32 -17.06
C HIS A 252 20.01 -1.92 -18.08
N ALA A 253 19.01 -2.69 -17.62
CA ALA A 253 17.99 -3.25 -18.50
C ALA A 253 17.12 -2.17 -19.18
N LEU A 254 16.76 -1.11 -18.44
CA LEU A 254 16.02 0.02 -18.99
C LEU A 254 16.86 0.80 -20.01
N ALA A 255 18.14 1.04 -19.71
CA ALA A 255 19.07 1.76 -20.57
C ALA A 255 19.34 1.04 -21.90
N THR A 256 19.50 -0.28 -21.87
CA THR A 256 19.82 -1.10 -23.07
C THR A 256 18.60 -1.47 -23.91
N GLY A 257 17.39 -1.04 -23.53
CA GLY A 257 16.16 -1.47 -24.19
C GLY A 257 15.86 -2.97 -24.02
N GLY A 258 16.59 -3.66 -23.13
CA GLY A 258 16.53 -5.10 -22.92
C GLY A 258 15.12 -5.57 -22.55
N GLY A 259 14.46 -6.20 -23.52
CA GLY A 259 13.09 -6.71 -23.44
C GLY A 259 12.92 -7.88 -22.47
N ARG A 260 12.70 -7.55 -21.20
CA ARG A 260 11.72 -8.16 -20.28
C ARG A 260 12.03 -7.52 -18.94
N GLN A 261 11.06 -6.77 -18.39
CA GLN A 261 11.03 -6.29 -17.00
C GLN A 261 11.09 -7.50 -16.06
N ARG A 262 12.25 -8.16 -15.97
CA ARG A 262 12.47 -9.23 -15.01
C ARG A 262 12.34 -8.58 -13.65
N ARG A 263 11.62 -9.29 -12.79
CA ARG A 263 11.26 -8.96 -11.40
C ARG A 263 12.52 -8.91 -10.53
N LEU A 264 13.45 -8.03 -10.86
CA LEU A 264 14.68 -7.80 -10.12
C LEU A 264 14.35 -6.84 -8.98
N LEU A 265 13.49 -7.33 -8.08
CA LEU A 265 13.23 -6.69 -6.81
C LEU A 265 14.31 -7.16 -5.85
N GLU A 266 15.15 -6.23 -5.43
CA GLU A 266 16.12 -6.47 -4.39
C GLU A 266 15.43 -6.63 -3.03
N ARG A 267 16.21 -7.00 -2.00
CA ARG A 267 15.68 -7.22 -0.64
C ARG A 267 15.00 -5.95 -0.11
N ASP A 268 15.57 -4.79 -0.41
CA ASP A 268 15.07 -3.50 0.05
C ASP A 268 13.77 -3.09 -0.65
N ASP A 269 13.65 -3.35 -1.95
CA ASP A 269 12.39 -3.14 -2.67
C ASP A 269 11.26 -3.98 -2.08
N ARG A 270 11.53 -5.25 -1.76
CA ARG A 270 10.54 -6.15 -1.15
C ARG A 270 10.14 -5.67 0.22
N ARG A 271 11.09 -5.15 1.01
CA ARG A 271 10.81 -4.58 2.34
C ARG A 271 9.93 -3.33 2.23
N ILE A 272 10.30 -2.38 1.37
CA ILE A 272 9.49 -1.17 1.16
C ILE A 272 8.08 -1.52 0.65
N ALA A 273 7.98 -2.44 -0.30
CA ALA A 273 6.70 -2.88 -0.82
C ALA A 273 5.83 -3.59 0.23
N HIS A 274 6.46 -4.36 1.12
CA HIS A 274 5.80 -4.97 2.28
C HIS A 274 5.29 -3.91 3.26
N ASP A 275 6.15 -2.97 3.64
CA ASP A 275 5.83 -1.93 4.62
C ASP A 275 4.70 -1.02 4.08
N LEU A 276 4.74 -0.62 2.81
CA LEU A 276 3.65 0.12 2.16
C LEU A 276 2.36 -0.70 2.04
N ALA A 277 2.45 -2.00 1.76
CA ALA A 277 1.26 -2.85 1.70
C ALA A 277 0.58 -2.97 3.07
N GLU A 278 1.39 -3.11 4.13
CA GLU A 278 0.93 -3.28 5.50
C GLU A 278 0.39 -1.98 6.12
N HIS A 279 1.12 -0.88 6.02
CA HIS A 279 0.75 0.38 6.70
C HIS A 279 -0.15 1.29 5.85
N HIS A 280 -0.19 1.11 4.52
CA HIS A 280 -0.95 2.01 3.64
C HIS A 280 -2.03 1.36 2.80
N LEU A 281 -1.77 0.20 2.17
CA LEU A 281 -2.75 -0.43 1.29
C LEU A 281 -3.86 -1.15 2.08
N LEU A 282 -3.46 -1.98 3.04
CA LEU A 282 -4.37 -2.80 3.83
C LEU A 282 -5.36 -1.95 4.67
N PRO A 283 -4.92 -0.96 5.47
CA PRO A 283 -5.82 -0.09 6.23
C PRO A 283 -6.85 0.63 5.35
N ARG A 284 -6.48 0.90 4.10
CA ARG A 284 -7.34 1.55 3.10
C ARG A 284 -8.14 0.57 2.24
N PHE A 285 -8.19 -0.70 2.64
CA PHE A 285 -8.92 -1.79 1.98
C PHE A 285 -8.55 -1.99 0.50
N ARG A 286 -7.30 -1.70 0.13
CA ARG A 286 -6.80 -1.87 -1.25
C ARG A 286 -6.32 -3.31 -1.50
N LEU A 287 -7.19 -4.29 -1.26
CA LEU A 287 -6.86 -5.72 -1.31
C LEU A 287 -6.28 -6.17 -2.65
N TRP A 288 -6.79 -5.64 -3.76
CA TRP A 288 -6.27 -5.95 -5.08
C TRP A 288 -4.83 -5.48 -5.28
N ASP A 289 -4.48 -4.32 -4.73
CA ASP A 289 -3.12 -3.79 -4.83
C ASP A 289 -2.18 -4.59 -3.94
N THR A 290 -2.62 -4.96 -2.73
CA THR A 290 -1.89 -5.89 -1.87
C THR A 290 -1.66 -7.23 -2.55
N LEU A 291 -2.66 -7.78 -3.25
CA LEU A 291 -2.54 -9.02 -4.01
C LEU A 291 -1.54 -8.88 -5.17
N ARG A 292 -1.56 -7.76 -5.89
CA ARG A 292 -0.57 -7.46 -6.94
C ARG A 292 0.85 -7.40 -6.37
N VAL A 293 1.04 -6.74 -5.24
CA VAL A 293 2.34 -6.69 -4.54
C VAL A 293 2.76 -8.10 -4.10
N ALA A 294 1.87 -8.87 -3.48
CA ALA A 294 2.13 -10.25 -3.06
C ALA A 294 2.55 -11.15 -4.24
N ALA A 295 1.81 -11.11 -5.34
CA ALA A 295 2.11 -11.89 -6.54
C ALA A 295 3.43 -11.48 -7.22
N ALA A 296 3.78 -10.19 -7.16
CA ALA A 296 5.02 -9.68 -7.72
C ALA A 296 6.25 -9.98 -6.86
N THR A 297 6.09 -10.04 -5.54
CA THR A 297 7.15 -10.36 -4.56
C THR A 297 7.30 -11.86 -4.27
N ALA A 298 6.37 -12.69 -4.74
CA ALA A 298 6.40 -14.13 -4.55
C ALA A 298 7.69 -14.76 -5.09
N GLN A 299 8.38 -15.54 -4.24
CA GLN A 299 9.65 -16.19 -4.59
C GLN A 299 9.50 -17.18 -5.77
N ARG A 300 8.34 -17.82 -5.89
CA ARG A 300 8.03 -18.81 -6.94
C ARG A 300 6.70 -18.45 -7.62
N PRO A 301 6.71 -17.59 -8.65
CA PRO A 301 5.47 -16.96 -9.15
C PRO A 301 4.51 -17.92 -9.85
N ARG A 302 5.01 -18.97 -10.51
CA ARG A 302 4.16 -20.00 -11.14
C ARG A 302 3.41 -20.83 -10.10
N PHE A 303 4.13 -21.31 -9.09
CA PHE A 303 3.54 -22.04 -7.98
C PHE A 303 2.62 -21.15 -7.15
N GLY A 304 2.99 -19.87 -6.95
CA GLY A 304 2.15 -18.88 -6.27
C GLY A 304 0.82 -18.61 -6.99
N LEU A 305 0.82 -18.57 -8.33
CA LEU A 305 -0.43 -18.45 -9.09
C LEU A 305 -1.30 -19.70 -8.91
N LEU A 306 -0.72 -20.90 -9.05
CA LEU A 306 -1.44 -22.15 -8.92
C LEU A 306 -2.06 -22.32 -7.51
N THR A 307 -1.30 -22.05 -6.44
CA THR A 307 -1.81 -22.10 -5.07
C THR A 307 -2.90 -21.06 -4.83
N THR A 308 -2.75 -19.84 -5.37
CA THR A 308 -3.78 -18.79 -5.28
C THR A 308 -5.07 -19.20 -6.00
N VAL A 309 -4.97 -19.73 -7.22
CA VAL A 309 -6.14 -20.21 -7.99
C VAL A 309 -6.80 -21.39 -7.30
N ALA A 310 -6.03 -22.36 -6.80
CA ALA A 310 -6.57 -23.50 -6.07
C ALA A 310 -7.29 -23.07 -4.78
N THR A 311 -6.68 -22.14 -4.02
CA THR A 311 -7.30 -21.57 -2.81
C THR A 311 -8.58 -20.83 -3.16
N ALA A 312 -8.57 -19.99 -4.20
CA ALA A 312 -9.75 -19.27 -4.66
C ALA A 312 -10.87 -20.21 -5.15
N ALA A 313 -10.52 -21.29 -5.85
CA ALA A 313 -11.48 -22.30 -6.30
C ALA A 313 -12.13 -23.03 -5.12
N ALA A 314 -11.34 -23.46 -4.12
CA ALA A 314 -11.87 -24.06 -2.90
C ALA A 314 -12.75 -23.07 -2.11
N ALA A 315 -12.31 -21.81 -2.03
CA ALA A 315 -13.07 -20.71 -1.44
C ALA A 315 -14.43 -20.49 -2.11
N LEU A 316 -14.49 -20.52 -3.44
CA LEU A 316 -15.74 -20.34 -4.19
C LEU A 316 -16.63 -21.58 -4.15
N ALA A 317 -16.05 -22.78 -4.08
CA ALA A 317 -16.82 -24.02 -3.98
C ALA A 317 -17.67 -24.08 -2.70
N MET A 318 -17.15 -23.58 -1.58
CA MET A 318 -17.86 -23.55 -0.29
C MET A 318 -19.26 -22.89 -0.36
N PRO A 319 -19.41 -21.59 -0.70
CA PRO A 319 -20.71 -20.94 -0.74
C PRO A 319 -21.62 -21.52 -1.82
N LEU A 320 -21.08 -22.02 -2.93
CA LEU A 320 -21.87 -22.68 -3.97
C LEU A 320 -22.51 -23.98 -3.46
N LEU A 321 -21.75 -24.80 -2.71
CA LEU A 321 -22.28 -26.01 -2.09
C LEU A 321 -23.30 -25.68 -0.99
N VAL A 322 -23.03 -24.67 -0.15
CA VAL A 322 -24.00 -24.20 0.86
C VAL A 322 -25.31 -23.73 0.21
N ALA A 323 -25.25 -22.96 -0.87
CA ALA A 323 -26.43 -22.50 -1.60
C ALA A 323 -27.18 -23.63 -2.33
N ALA A 324 -26.48 -24.71 -2.69
CA ALA A 324 -27.05 -25.90 -3.31
C ALA A 324 -27.75 -26.83 -2.30
N ALA A 325 -27.30 -26.86 -1.04
CA ALA A 325 -27.76 -27.80 -0.02
C ALA A 325 -29.29 -27.87 0.18
N PRO A 326 -30.07 -26.77 0.13
CA PRO A 326 -31.53 -26.85 0.26
C PRO A 326 -32.22 -27.56 -0.90
N ARG A 327 -31.63 -27.53 -2.10
CA ARG A 327 -32.19 -28.16 -3.31
C ARG A 327 -31.65 -29.55 -3.55
N TRP A 328 -30.38 -29.76 -3.23
CA TRP A 328 -29.66 -31.01 -3.38
C TRP A 328 -29.03 -31.32 -2.02
N PRO A 329 -29.75 -31.99 -1.09
CA PRO A 329 -29.21 -32.29 0.24
C PRO A 329 -28.06 -33.31 0.17
N GLU A 330 -28.04 -34.16 -0.84
CA GLU A 330 -26.98 -35.13 -1.10
C GLU A 330 -26.40 -34.97 -2.51
N LEU A 331 -25.07 -35.08 -2.61
CA LEU A 331 -24.30 -35.11 -3.85
C LEU A 331 -23.22 -36.18 -3.72
N ALA A 332 -23.11 -37.06 -4.73
CA ALA A 332 -22.13 -38.16 -4.74
C ALA A 332 -22.16 -39.04 -3.46
N GLY A 333 -23.35 -39.30 -2.90
CA GLY A 333 -23.54 -40.13 -1.72
C GLY A 333 -23.04 -39.51 -0.40
N ARG A 334 -22.81 -38.19 -0.38
CA ARG A 334 -22.49 -37.43 0.84
C ARG A 334 -23.42 -36.25 0.94
N THR A 335 -23.68 -35.80 2.17
CA THR A 335 -24.45 -34.57 2.35
C THR A 335 -23.69 -33.39 1.74
N THR A 336 -24.41 -32.51 1.06
CA THR A 336 -23.83 -31.36 0.36
C THR A 336 -23.12 -30.41 1.32
N LEU A 337 -23.61 -30.29 2.56
CA LEU A 337 -22.97 -29.52 3.62
C LEU A 337 -21.67 -30.16 4.13
N THR A 338 -21.57 -31.50 4.17
CA THR A 338 -20.30 -32.18 4.45
C THR A 338 -19.28 -31.94 3.33
N LEU A 339 -19.70 -31.91 2.06
CA LEU A 339 -18.83 -31.52 0.96
C LEU A 339 -18.38 -30.04 1.09
N ALA A 340 -19.27 -29.14 1.51
CA ALA A 340 -18.93 -27.75 1.79
C ALA A 340 -17.89 -27.63 2.91
N ALA A 341 -18.05 -28.39 4.00
CA ALA A 341 -17.08 -28.45 5.09
C ALA A 341 -15.73 -29.06 4.65
N ALA A 342 -15.74 -30.06 3.77
CA ALA A 342 -14.52 -30.61 3.18
C ALA A 342 -13.79 -29.57 2.29
N ALA A 343 -14.54 -28.80 1.49
CA ALA A 343 -13.99 -27.69 0.72
C ALA A 343 -13.40 -26.59 1.63
N ALA A 344 -14.04 -26.32 2.77
CA ALA A 344 -13.51 -25.42 3.81
C ALA A 344 -12.17 -25.92 4.38
N GLY A 345 -12.09 -27.20 4.75
CA GLY A 345 -10.86 -27.82 5.21
C GLY A 345 -9.75 -27.78 4.16
N LEU A 346 -10.07 -28.07 2.90
CA LEU A 346 -9.13 -27.95 1.78
C LEU A 346 -8.63 -26.51 1.60
N CYS A 347 -9.52 -25.52 1.70
CA CYS A 347 -9.16 -24.10 1.62
C CYS A 347 -8.16 -23.71 2.73
N CYS A 348 -8.41 -24.15 3.98
CA CYS A 348 -7.47 -23.95 5.09
C CYS A 348 -6.09 -24.58 4.82
N LEU A 349 -6.06 -25.84 4.36
CA LEU A 349 -4.81 -26.55 4.05
C LEU A 349 -4.02 -25.86 2.94
N LEU A 350 -4.68 -25.47 1.85
CA LEU A 350 -4.07 -24.71 0.76
C LEU A 350 -3.56 -23.34 1.24
N GLY A 351 -4.30 -22.70 2.14
CA GLY A 351 -3.88 -21.49 2.85
C GLY A 351 -2.55 -21.68 3.59
N VAL A 352 -2.45 -22.72 4.43
CA VAL A 352 -1.22 -23.04 5.17
C VAL A 352 -0.06 -23.34 4.22
N VAL A 353 -0.29 -24.15 3.18
CA VAL A 353 0.71 -24.44 2.15
C VAL A 353 1.18 -23.15 1.47
N GLY A 354 0.26 -22.25 1.13
CA GLY A 354 0.58 -20.95 0.54
C GLY A 354 1.45 -20.09 1.46
N ILE A 355 1.12 -20.01 2.75
CA ILE A 355 1.90 -19.25 3.75
C ILE A 355 3.30 -19.83 3.89
N VAL A 356 3.43 -21.15 4.02
CA VAL A 356 4.73 -21.82 4.19
C VAL A 356 5.58 -21.71 2.92
N ALA A 357 4.99 -21.89 1.74
CA ALA A 357 5.72 -21.91 0.47
C ALA A 357 6.03 -20.51 -0.10
N HIS A 358 5.20 -19.50 0.20
CA HIS A 358 5.30 -18.16 -0.39
C HIS A 358 5.55 -17.04 0.63
N GLY A 359 5.48 -17.35 1.93
CA GLY A 359 5.79 -16.45 3.02
C GLY A 359 4.67 -15.46 3.36
N ARG A 360 4.98 -14.56 4.29
CA ARG A 360 4.04 -13.58 4.86
C ARG A 360 3.33 -12.71 3.83
N MET A 361 4.01 -12.27 2.78
CA MET A 361 3.41 -11.40 1.75
C MET A 361 2.23 -12.07 1.05
N TRP A 362 2.28 -13.39 0.84
CA TRP A 362 1.18 -14.14 0.26
C TRP A 362 -0.04 -14.19 1.20
N ALA A 363 0.20 -14.17 2.52
CA ALA A 363 -0.83 -14.23 3.55
C ALA A 363 -1.63 -12.92 3.70
N LEU A 364 -0.99 -11.77 3.44
CA LEU A 364 -1.58 -10.45 3.70
C LEU A 364 -2.95 -10.21 3.05
N PRO A 365 -3.18 -10.53 1.76
CA PRO A 365 -4.49 -10.34 1.13
C PRO A 365 -5.61 -11.20 1.72
N TRP A 366 -5.25 -12.29 2.43
CA TRP A 366 -6.20 -13.22 3.05
C TRP A 366 -6.63 -12.81 4.47
N LEU A 367 -6.20 -11.64 4.95
CA LEU A 367 -6.71 -11.02 6.18
C LEU A 367 -6.77 -11.98 7.38
N LEU A 368 -5.68 -12.73 7.66
CA LEU A 368 -5.70 -13.85 8.62
C LEU A 368 -6.15 -13.51 10.06
N ARG A 369 -6.26 -12.22 10.41
CA ARG A 369 -6.94 -11.79 11.64
C ARG A 369 -8.43 -12.15 11.65
N MET A 370 -9.10 -12.08 10.50
CA MET A 370 -10.51 -12.45 10.34
C MET A 370 -10.82 -13.87 10.80
N PRO A 371 -10.17 -14.93 10.27
CA PRO A 371 -10.47 -16.29 10.70
C PRO A 371 -10.12 -16.53 12.18
N ALA A 372 -9.07 -15.89 12.72
CA ALA A 372 -8.74 -16.01 14.13
C ALA A 372 -9.84 -15.42 15.03
N ALA A 373 -10.33 -14.22 14.70
CA ALA A 373 -11.39 -13.57 15.45
C ALA A 373 -12.76 -14.26 15.25
N ALA A 374 -13.03 -14.75 14.03
CA ALA A 374 -14.20 -15.57 13.75
C ALA A 374 -14.21 -16.86 14.58
N ALA A 375 -13.05 -17.49 14.81
CA ALA A 375 -12.96 -18.66 15.68
C ALA A 375 -13.31 -18.34 17.13
N ILE A 376 -12.92 -17.16 17.64
CA ILE A 376 -13.36 -16.69 18.97
C ILE A 376 -14.89 -16.53 18.99
N GLY A 377 -15.47 -15.92 17.96
CA GLY A 377 -16.92 -15.79 17.82
C GLY A 377 -17.63 -17.15 17.82
N LEU A 378 -17.08 -18.13 17.11
CA LEU A 378 -17.57 -19.51 17.11
C LEU A 378 -17.51 -20.12 18.51
N PHE A 379 -16.38 -20.00 19.23
CA PHE A 379 -16.25 -20.54 20.58
C PHE A 379 -17.26 -19.94 21.55
N MET A 380 -17.51 -18.62 21.47
CA MET A 380 -18.56 -17.96 22.26
C MET A 380 -19.93 -18.56 21.95
N LEU A 381 -20.24 -18.78 20.68
CA LEU A 381 -21.51 -19.33 20.23
C LEU A 381 -21.67 -20.82 20.59
N THR A 382 -20.59 -21.59 20.61
CA THR A 382 -20.62 -22.98 21.12
C THR A 382 -20.78 -23.07 22.64
N ALA A 383 -20.38 -22.03 23.38
CA ALA A 383 -20.56 -21.95 24.82
C ALA A 383 -21.96 -21.44 25.22
N MET A 384 -22.73 -20.90 24.28
CA MET A 384 -24.12 -20.52 24.50
C MET A 384 -25.05 -21.73 24.50
N HIS A 385 -26.18 -21.60 25.17
CA HIS A 385 -27.23 -22.63 25.20
C HIS A 385 -27.67 -23.04 23.77
N PRO A 386 -27.92 -24.33 23.47
CA PRO A 386 -28.26 -24.84 22.14
C PRO A 386 -29.48 -24.21 21.45
N SER A 387 -30.26 -23.39 22.16
CA SER A 387 -31.45 -22.70 21.65
C SER A 387 -31.17 -21.83 20.42
N TRP A 388 -29.95 -21.30 20.26
CA TRP A 388 -29.63 -20.40 19.14
C TRP A 388 -29.71 -21.12 17.78
N TRP A 389 -29.34 -22.40 17.72
CA TRP A 389 -29.43 -23.20 16.49
C TRP A 389 -30.73 -23.99 16.41
N HIS A 390 -31.27 -24.47 17.53
CA HIS A 390 -32.58 -25.13 17.55
C HIS A 390 -33.70 -24.24 16.98
N ALA A 391 -33.63 -22.92 17.19
CA ALA A 391 -34.59 -21.97 16.65
C ALA A 391 -34.73 -22.03 15.12
N ALA A 392 -33.69 -22.45 14.40
CA ALA A 392 -33.73 -22.61 12.94
C ALA A 392 -34.38 -23.93 12.48
N PHE A 393 -34.35 -24.97 13.33
CA PHE A 393 -34.95 -26.28 13.05
C PHE A 393 -36.42 -26.35 13.46
N GLY A 394 -36.85 -25.57 14.46
CA GLY A 394 -38.24 -25.56 14.93
C GLY A 394 -38.69 -26.97 15.32
N ASP A 395 -39.85 -27.39 14.81
CA ASP A 395 -40.42 -28.72 15.09
C ASP A 395 -39.75 -29.87 14.30
N ALA A 396 -38.75 -29.59 13.46
CA ALA A 396 -38.08 -30.61 12.65
C ALA A 396 -37.14 -31.51 13.47
N LEU A 397 -36.76 -31.10 14.68
CA LEU A 397 -35.97 -31.90 15.61
C LEU A 397 -36.82 -32.27 16.84
N PRO A 398 -36.60 -33.46 17.43
CA PRO A 398 -37.28 -33.84 18.66
C PRO A 398 -36.99 -32.81 19.76
N THR A 399 -38.03 -32.38 20.49
CA THR A 399 -37.91 -31.38 21.56
C THR A 399 -36.92 -31.86 22.62
N VAL A 400 -35.88 -31.06 22.89
CA VAL A 400 -34.93 -31.30 23.97
C VAL A 400 -35.70 -31.39 25.29
N SER A 401 -35.49 -32.48 26.03
CA SER A 401 -36.22 -32.84 27.26
C SER A 401 -35.94 -31.95 28.48
N SER A 402 -35.30 -30.79 28.32
CA SER A 402 -35.02 -29.87 29.43
C SER A 402 -36.16 -28.87 29.58
N GLY A 403 -36.67 -28.68 30.80
CA GLY A 403 -37.85 -27.86 31.12
C GLY A 403 -37.74 -26.34 30.85
N ALA A 404 -36.88 -25.92 29.92
CA ALA A 404 -36.85 -24.57 29.37
C ALA A 404 -37.69 -24.57 28.08
N GLN A 405 -38.85 -23.91 28.11
CA GLN A 405 -39.60 -23.69 26.88
C GLN A 405 -38.71 -22.97 25.85
N PRO A 406 -38.77 -23.35 24.55
CA PRO A 406 -38.06 -22.64 23.51
C PRO A 406 -38.50 -21.17 23.56
N VAL A 407 -37.59 -20.28 23.95
CA VAL A 407 -37.84 -18.85 23.87
C VAL A 407 -38.05 -18.53 22.40
N SER A 408 -39.29 -18.21 22.01
CA SER A 408 -39.57 -17.73 20.67
C SER A 408 -38.86 -16.39 20.50
N PRO A 409 -37.77 -16.32 19.72
CA PRO A 409 -37.08 -15.04 19.54
C PRO A 409 -38.05 -14.07 18.87
N PRO A 410 -38.00 -12.76 19.22
CA PRO A 410 -38.88 -11.76 18.61
C PRO A 410 -38.60 -11.55 17.11
N LEU A 411 -37.47 -12.07 16.61
CA LEU A 411 -37.05 -11.99 15.22
C LEU A 411 -36.73 -13.38 14.68
N ASP A 412 -37.09 -13.60 13.43
CA ASP A 412 -36.73 -14.82 12.70
C ASP A 412 -35.19 -14.98 12.65
N PRO A 413 -34.68 -16.22 12.81
CA PRO A 413 -33.27 -16.55 12.65
C PRO A 413 -32.56 -15.92 11.44
N SER A 414 -33.24 -15.85 10.29
CA SER A 414 -32.67 -15.25 9.07
C SER A 414 -32.48 -13.73 9.19
N TRP A 415 -33.41 -13.03 9.85
CA TRP A 415 -33.30 -11.59 10.10
C TRP A 415 -32.15 -11.26 11.05
N VAL A 416 -31.89 -12.10 12.06
CA VAL A 416 -30.73 -11.95 12.94
C VAL A 416 -29.43 -12.00 12.14
N ALA A 417 -29.30 -12.96 11.22
CA ALA A 417 -28.12 -13.07 10.36
C ALA A 417 -27.94 -11.82 9.46
N VAL A 418 -29.04 -11.32 8.88
CA VAL A 418 -29.02 -10.10 8.05
C VAL A 418 -28.59 -8.88 8.86
N LEU A 419 -29.17 -8.67 10.05
CA LEU A 419 -28.87 -7.51 10.89
C LEU A 419 -27.43 -7.52 11.41
N LEU A 420 -26.91 -8.68 11.83
CA LEU A 420 -25.51 -8.82 12.23
C LEU A 420 -24.55 -8.59 11.06
N GLY A 421 -24.87 -9.14 9.89
CA GLY A 421 -24.11 -8.90 8.66
C GLY A 421 -24.09 -7.42 8.27
N ALA A 422 -25.24 -6.74 8.36
CA ALA A 422 -25.37 -5.32 8.08
C ALA A 422 -24.59 -4.46 9.11
N ALA A 423 -24.63 -4.81 10.39
CA ALA A 423 -23.88 -4.12 11.44
C ALA A 423 -22.36 -4.24 11.22
N ALA A 424 -21.87 -5.44 10.86
CA ALA A 424 -20.47 -5.65 10.50
C ALA A 424 -20.07 -4.81 9.27
N TYR A 425 -20.91 -4.75 8.24
CA TYR A 425 -20.65 -3.94 7.06
C TYR A 425 -20.64 -2.44 7.38
N ALA A 426 -21.61 -1.94 8.15
CA ALA A 426 -21.66 -0.56 8.59
C ALA A 426 -20.40 -0.15 9.36
N TYR A 427 -19.90 -1.02 10.23
CA TYR A 427 -18.66 -0.78 10.96
C TYR A 427 -17.45 -0.69 10.02
N LEU A 428 -17.33 -1.58 9.03
CA LEU A 428 -16.26 -1.51 8.03
C LEU A 428 -16.32 -0.21 7.22
N ILE A 429 -17.51 0.30 6.90
CA ILE A 429 -17.66 1.61 6.25
C ILE A 429 -17.11 2.71 7.17
N THR A 430 -17.46 2.70 8.46
CA THR A 430 -16.92 3.66 9.43
C THR A 430 -15.40 3.60 9.49
N THR A 431 -14.81 2.40 9.56
CA THR A 431 -13.35 2.21 9.50
C THR A 431 -12.75 2.77 8.22
N ALA A 432 -13.34 2.49 7.06
CA ALA A 432 -12.91 3.01 5.77
C ALA A 432 -12.93 4.55 5.74
N ARG A 433 -13.99 5.17 6.28
CA ARG A 433 -14.14 6.62 6.34
C ARG A 433 -13.15 7.26 7.30
N ASN A 434 -12.88 6.65 8.45
CA ASN A 434 -11.87 7.11 9.41
C ASN A 434 -10.45 7.06 8.82
N ASN A 435 -10.19 6.14 7.88
CA ASN A 435 -8.94 6.07 7.12
C ASN A 435 -8.90 7.03 5.89
N GLY A 436 -9.84 7.99 5.83
CA GLY A 436 -9.90 9.02 4.80
C GLY A 436 -10.46 8.55 3.44
N ILE A 437 -10.90 7.31 3.28
CA ILE A 437 -11.32 6.81 1.97
C ILE A 437 -12.57 7.54 1.48
N ALA A 438 -12.57 8.06 0.25
CA ALA A 438 -13.73 8.71 -0.37
C ALA A 438 -14.99 7.82 -0.33
N TRP A 439 -16.17 8.41 -0.13
CA TRP A 439 -17.37 7.68 0.30
C TRP A 439 -17.78 6.52 -0.62
N TRP A 440 -17.77 6.71 -1.95
CA TRP A 440 -18.09 5.64 -2.90
C TRP A 440 -17.05 4.51 -2.86
N ALA A 441 -15.77 4.88 -2.76
CA ALA A 441 -14.70 3.91 -2.63
C ALA A 441 -14.75 3.19 -1.28
N ALA A 442 -15.18 3.87 -0.20
CA ALA A 442 -15.37 3.28 1.12
C ALA A 442 -16.46 2.19 1.08
N LEU A 443 -17.63 2.48 0.48
CA LEU A 443 -18.69 1.48 0.29
C LEU A 443 -18.18 0.27 -0.50
N ALA A 444 -17.63 0.50 -1.69
CA ALA A 444 -17.18 -0.58 -2.56
C ALA A 444 -16.07 -1.43 -1.93
N ARG A 445 -15.08 -0.80 -1.28
CA ARG A 445 -13.96 -1.54 -0.67
C ARG A 445 -14.36 -2.23 0.63
N ALA A 446 -15.19 -1.58 1.46
CA ALA A 446 -15.76 -2.22 2.64
C ALA A 446 -16.59 -3.45 2.25
N LEU A 447 -17.30 -3.41 1.11
CA LEU A 447 -18.07 -4.55 0.63
C LEU A 447 -17.15 -5.72 0.26
N VAL A 448 -16.04 -5.45 -0.43
CA VAL A 448 -15.05 -6.50 -0.75
C VAL A 448 -14.46 -7.10 0.53
N VAL A 449 -14.07 -6.27 1.51
CA VAL A 449 -13.54 -6.76 2.81
C VAL A 449 -14.61 -7.55 3.58
N TRP A 450 -15.86 -7.09 3.55
CA TRP A 450 -17.01 -7.78 4.15
C TRP A 450 -17.24 -9.15 3.50
N LEU A 451 -17.19 -9.25 2.17
CA LEU A 451 -17.33 -10.52 1.45
C LEU A 451 -16.20 -11.50 1.77
N VAL A 452 -14.94 -11.02 1.78
CA VAL A 452 -13.79 -11.84 2.18
C VAL A 452 -13.92 -12.27 3.64
N GLY A 453 -14.35 -11.36 4.52
CA GLY A 453 -14.63 -11.63 5.92
C GLY A 453 -15.72 -12.68 6.12
N ALA A 454 -16.84 -12.53 5.43
CA ALA A 454 -17.97 -13.45 5.45
C ALA A 454 -17.55 -14.84 4.96
N LEU A 455 -16.70 -14.91 3.94
CA LEU A 455 -16.13 -16.17 3.47
C LEU A 455 -15.26 -16.85 4.54
N HIS A 456 -14.41 -16.11 5.26
CA HIS A 456 -13.65 -16.66 6.38
C HIS A 456 -14.55 -17.11 7.54
N ALA A 457 -15.55 -16.30 7.88
CA ALA A 457 -16.52 -16.63 8.92
C ALA A 457 -17.36 -17.87 8.54
N LEU A 458 -17.73 -18.01 7.26
CA LEU A 458 -18.43 -19.18 6.73
C LEU A 458 -17.56 -20.43 6.82
N MET A 459 -16.29 -20.32 6.43
CA MET A 459 -15.31 -21.41 6.52
C MET A 459 -15.15 -21.91 7.96
N VAL A 460 -14.98 -20.98 8.91
CA VAL A 460 -14.89 -21.30 10.35
C VAL A 460 -16.19 -21.91 10.87
N SER A 461 -17.34 -21.34 10.51
CA SER A 461 -18.65 -21.82 10.95
C SER A 461 -18.98 -23.19 10.38
N LEU A 462 -18.63 -23.47 9.12
CA LEU A 462 -18.78 -24.78 8.49
C LEU A 462 -17.96 -25.84 9.22
N LEU A 463 -16.67 -25.56 9.49
CA LEU A 463 -15.82 -26.48 10.23
C LEU A 463 -16.31 -26.66 11.67
N GLY A 464 -16.77 -25.58 12.30
CA GLY A 464 -17.37 -25.59 13.62
C GLY A 464 -18.61 -26.47 13.71
N LEU A 465 -19.60 -26.23 12.86
CA LEU A 465 -20.89 -26.92 12.90
C LEU A 465 -20.83 -28.34 12.37
N ALA A 466 -19.94 -28.64 11.42
CA ALA A 466 -19.79 -30.00 10.91
C ALA A 466 -18.97 -30.91 11.84
N TRP A 467 -18.07 -30.36 12.66
CA TRP A 467 -17.11 -31.17 13.44
C TRP A 467 -17.05 -30.81 14.92
N VAL A 468 -16.90 -29.52 15.26
CA VAL A 468 -16.69 -29.09 16.65
C VAL A 468 -17.97 -29.22 17.47
N VAL A 469 -19.07 -28.62 17.02
CA VAL A 469 -20.35 -28.63 17.76
C VAL A 469 -20.90 -30.04 17.94
N PRO A 470 -20.91 -30.93 16.91
CA PRO A 470 -21.34 -32.31 17.08
C PRO A 470 -20.57 -33.10 18.15
N VAL A 471 -19.30 -32.78 18.36
CA VAL A 471 -18.42 -33.51 19.29
C VAL A 471 -18.45 -32.90 20.69
N PHE A 472 -18.57 -31.58 20.81
CA PHE A 472 -18.35 -30.86 22.07
C PHE A 472 -19.59 -30.19 22.67
N SER A 473 -20.72 -30.10 21.95
CA SER A 473 -21.96 -29.50 22.45
C SER A 473 -22.88 -30.53 23.10
N GLU A 474 -23.62 -30.13 24.13
CA GLU A 474 -24.56 -30.98 24.90
C GLU A 474 -25.55 -31.71 23.99
N ASP A 475 -26.04 -31.06 22.93
CA ASP A 475 -26.97 -31.61 21.94
C ASP A 475 -26.33 -31.83 20.56
N GLY A 476 -25.00 -32.02 20.51
CA GLY A 476 -24.25 -32.11 19.26
C GLY A 476 -24.71 -33.22 18.31
N ALA A 477 -25.16 -34.37 18.85
CA ALA A 477 -25.69 -35.47 18.05
C ALA A 477 -26.98 -35.11 17.31
N GLN A 478 -27.86 -34.32 17.95
CA GLN A 478 -29.11 -33.85 17.34
C GLN A 478 -28.82 -32.87 16.21
N LEU A 479 -27.85 -31.96 16.41
CA LEU A 479 -27.38 -31.08 15.34
C LEU A 479 -26.83 -31.89 14.17
N ALA A 480 -26.02 -32.92 14.41
CA ALA A 480 -25.47 -33.77 13.34
C ALA A 480 -26.56 -34.48 12.53
N GLN A 481 -27.60 -34.97 13.20
CA GLN A 481 -28.77 -35.57 12.54
C GLN A 481 -29.54 -34.54 11.72
N GLY A 482 -29.85 -33.39 12.31
CA GLY A 482 -30.56 -32.29 11.63
C GLY A 482 -29.78 -31.75 10.43
N TRP A 483 -28.46 -31.63 10.56
CA TRP A 483 -27.55 -31.20 9.51
C TRP A 483 -27.54 -32.13 8.29
N ALA A 484 -27.72 -33.43 8.51
CA ALA A 484 -27.77 -34.42 7.44
C ALA A 484 -29.11 -34.46 6.72
N VAL A 485 -30.22 -34.24 7.44
CA VAL A 485 -31.58 -34.47 6.93
C VAL A 485 -32.27 -33.16 6.48
N HIS A 486 -31.98 -32.03 7.13
CA HIS A 486 -32.71 -30.77 6.96
C HIS A 486 -31.83 -29.65 6.43
N GLY A 487 -31.51 -29.70 5.13
CA GLY A 487 -30.62 -28.75 4.47
C GLY A 487 -31.04 -27.27 4.60
N GLY A 488 -32.33 -26.96 4.57
CA GLY A 488 -32.84 -25.59 4.74
C GLY A 488 -32.51 -25.00 6.13
N PRO A 489 -33.05 -25.58 7.22
CA PRO A 489 -32.72 -25.21 8.59
C PRO A 489 -31.21 -25.19 8.90
N ALA A 490 -30.45 -26.15 8.37
CA ALA A 490 -29.00 -26.20 8.53
C ALA A 490 -28.30 -25.00 7.87
N VAL A 491 -28.75 -24.56 6.69
CA VAL A 491 -28.24 -23.35 6.02
C VAL A 491 -28.60 -22.09 6.80
N VAL A 492 -29.79 -22.00 7.40
CA VAL A 492 -30.17 -20.86 8.25
C VAL A 492 -29.29 -20.80 9.50
N THR A 493 -29.10 -21.94 10.19
CA THR A 493 -28.18 -22.06 11.32
C THR A 493 -26.76 -21.62 10.95
N LEU A 494 -26.27 -22.08 9.80
CA LEU A 494 -24.95 -21.71 9.29
C LEU A 494 -24.86 -20.22 8.97
N ALA A 495 -25.90 -19.61 8.40
CA ALA A 495 -25.94 -18.18 8.13
C ALA A 495 -25.88 -17.35 9.42
N GLN A 496 -26.59 -17.76 10.48
CA GLN A 496 -26.53 -17.13 11.79
C GLN A 496 -25.13 -17.24 12.41
N ALA A 497 -24.56 -18.44 12.45
CA ALA A 497 -23.21 -18.66 12.96
C ALA A 497 -22.17 -17.84 12.17
N THR A 498 -22.29 -17.79 10.84
CA THR A 498 -21.42 -17.00 9.97
C THR A 498 -21.55 -15.51 10.25
N ALA A 499 -22.76 -14.98 10.38
CA ALA A 499 -23.00 -13.57 10.65
C ALA A 499 -22.50 -13.16 12.05
N TRP A 500 -22.70 -14.02 13.05
CA TRP A 500 -22.14 -13.82 14.39
C TRP A 500 -20.62 -13.82 14.38
N CYS A 501 -19.98 -14.82 13.77
CA CYS A 501 -18.52 -14.91 13.68
C CYS A 501 -17.94 -13.72 12.91
N LEU A 502 -18.62 -13.25 11.86
CA LEU A 502 -18.24 -12.06 11.12
C LEU A 502 -18.34 -10.80 11.98
N ALA A 503 -19.47 -10.59 12.66
CA ALA A 503 -19.67 -9.43 13.53
C ALA A 503 -18.67 -9.41 14.68
N ALA A 504 -18.49 -10.54 15.37
CA ALA A 504 -17.47 -10.70 16.41
C ALA A 504 -16.07 -10.38 15.88
N GLY A 505 -15.72 -10.88 14.69
CA GLY A 505 -14.44 -10.62 14.07
C GLY A 505 -14.23 -9.15 13.68
N VAL A 506 -15.25 -8.51 13.12
CA VAL A 506 -15.19 -7.09 12.75
C VAL A 506 -15.09 -6.21 14.00
N PHE A 507 -15.87 -6.49 15.05
CA PHE A 507 -15.88 -5.68 16.27
C PHE A 507 -14.65 -5.91 17.16
N SER A 508 -14.00 -7.07 17.09
CA SER A 508 -12.78 -7.33 17.85
C SER A 508 -11.61 -6.42 17.44
N GLN A 509 -11.72 -5.67 16.32
CA GLN A 509 -10.77 -4.60 15.97
C GLN A 509 -10.63 -3.56 17.07
N ILE A 510 -11.73 -3.23 17.77
CA ILE A 510 -11.74 -2.24 18.86
C ILE A 510 -10.82 -2.69 20.00
N LEU A 511 -10.68 -4.00 20.20
CA LEU A 511 -9.90 -4.59 21.28
C LEU A 511 -8.41 -4.74 20.95
N TRP A 512 -7.99 -4.45 19.70
CA TRP A 512 -6.62 -4.65 19.22
C TRP A 512 -5.92 -3.33 18.86
N ASP A 513 -5.76 -2.46 19.87
CA ASP A 513 -4.94 -1.23 19.83
C ASP A 513 -5.21 -0.34 18.61
N ASP A 514 -6.49 -0.12 18.28
CA ASP A 514 -6.95 0.70 17.14
C ASP A 514 -6.43 0.28 15.76
N ARG A 515 -5.92 -0.95 15.61
CA ARG A 515 -5.43 -1.43 14.32
C ARG A 515 -6.56 -1.95 13.44
N PRO A 516 -6.55 -1.63 12.14
CA PRO A 516 -7.57 -2.12 11.23
C PRO A 516 -7.51 -3.65 11.15
N ILE A 517 -8.64 -4.30 10.85
CA ILE A 517 -8.73 -5.77 10.72
C ILE A 517 -7.75 -6.36 9.73
N THR A 518 -7.30 -5.53 8.81
CA THR A 518 -6.38 -5.88 7.75
C THR A 518 -4.93 -5.90 8.19
N ALA A 519 -4.61 -5.43 9.39
CA ALA A 519 -3.26 -5.54 9.93
C ALA A 519 -2.85 -7.02 10.12
N PRO A 520 -1.57 -7.38 10.01
CA PRO A 520 -1.12 -8.76 10.16
C PRO A 520 -1.15 -9.23 11.62
N LEU A 521 -1.23 -10.55 11.83
CA LEU A 521 -1.28 -11.17 13.17
C LEU A 521 0.01 -11.04 13.98
N THR A 522 1.14 -10.68 13.36
CA THR A 522 2.39 -10.51 14.11
C THR A 522 2.34 -9.25 14.96
N HIS A 523 2.76 -9.33 16.23
CA HIS A 523 3.09 -8.14 17.01
C HIS A 523 4.03 -7.24 16.19
N THR A 524 3.73 -5.94 16.14
CA THR A 524 4.67 -4.97 15.57
C THR A 524 5.99 -5.14 16.27
N ARG A 525 7.08 -5.17 15.50
CA ARG A 525 8.41 -5.07 16.07
C ARG A 525 8.43 -3.83 16.97
N TRP A 526 8.75 -4.03 18.24
CA TRP A 526 8.90 -2.99 19.26
C TRP A 526 10.16 -2.12 19.00
N ARG A 527 10.46 -1.84 17.74
CA ARG A 527 11.55 -0.97 17.30
C ARG A 527 10.93 0.28 16.70
N LYS A 528 10.48 1.20 17.57
CA LYS A 528 10.23 2.61 17.20
C LYS A 528 10.17 3.54 18.43
N ASP A 529 10.95 3.22 19.47
CA ASP A 529 11.33 4.19 20.51
C ASP A 529 12.86 4.31 20.48
N ARG A 530 13.40 5.00 19.47
CA ARG A 530 14.75 5.57 19.50
C ARG A 530 14.79 6.85 18.71
#